data_AF-A0A814KPX5-F1
#
_entry.id   AF-A0A814KPX5-F1
#
_cell.length_a   1.000
_cell.length_b   1.000
_cell.length_c   1.000
_cell.angle_alpha   90.00
_cell.angle_beta   90.00
_cell.angle_gamma   90.00
#
_symmetry.space_group_name_H-M   'P 1'
#
loop_
_entity.id
_entity.type
_entity.pdbx_description
1 polymer ?
#
loop_
_entity_poly.entity_id
_entity_poly.type
_entity_poly.pdbx_seq_one_letter_code
_entity_poly.pdbx_strand_id
1 'polypeptide(L)'
;SYYISVDQATLLVRKARINPSAMLGHALALEKTTAKYPIKRVVVKQHTIGKRVSSKVITNISSTSLTSRVVIGFVRNSAYDGPVFATGNDISREDYPKGYSLFAFDLTPDLCSCDQFYVIKTGNLDVGLTFADSLDDSIVVIFYLEYDNLLEINKKF
;
A
#
# COMPACT_ATOMS: atom_id res chain seq x y z
N SER A 1 16.09 3.32 26.24
CA SER A 1 15.86 3.29 24.79
C SER A 1 16.23 1.90 24.29
N TYR A 2 15.30 1.20 23.64
CA TYR A 2 15.57 -0.14 23.09
C TYR A 2 15.78 -0.03 21.59
N TYR A 3 16.83 -0.67 21.10
CA TYR A 3 17.30 -0.60 19.71
C TYR A 3 16.82 -1.85 18.97
N ILE A 4 16.42 -1.69 17.71
CA ILE A 4 16.24 -2.80 16.77
C ILE A 4 17.36 -2.67 15.74
N SER A 5 18.43 -3.44 15.89
CA SER A 5 19.45 -3.61 14.86
C SER A 5 19.13 -4.88 14.06
N VAL A 6 18.89 -4.72 12.77
CA VAL A 6 18.72 -5.87 11.86
C VAL A 6 20.08 -6.18 11.27
N ASP A 7 20.86 -7.03 11.94
CA ASP A 7 22.20 -7.44 11.48
C ASP A 7 22.14 -8.25 10.18
N GLN A 8 21.09 -9.05 10.01
CA GLN A 8 20.88 -9.86 8.82
C GLN A 8 19.39 -10.11 8.60
N ALA A 9 18.89 -9.76 7.43
CA ALA A 9 17.55 -10.14 6.96
C ALA A 9 17.69 -11.18 5.85
N THR A 10 17.06 -12.34 5.99
CA THR A 10 17.07 -13.39 4.96
C THR A 10 15.66 -13.85 4.69
N LEU A 11 15.18 -13.63 3.46
CA LEU A 11 13.88 -14.12 2.99
C LEU A 11 14.06 -15.50 2.38
N LEU A 12 13.63 -16.54 3.09
CA LEU A 12 13.68 -17.92 2.62
C LEU A 12 12.36 -18.30 1.94
N VAL A 13 12.35 -18.32 0.60
CA VAL A 13 11.21 -18.81 -0.17
C VAL A 13 11.39 -20.30 -0.45
N ARG A 14 10.50 -21.14 0.07
CA ARG A 14 10.53 -22.59 -0.20
C ARG A 14 10.05 -22.87 -1.62
N LYS A 15 10.91 -23.45 -2.46
CA LYS A 15 10.52 -24.01 -3.75
C LYS A 15 9.79 -25.34 -3.52
N ALA A 16 8.47 -25.36 -3.68
CA ALA A 16 7.69 -26.58 -3.64
C ALA A 16 7.98 -27.45 -4.87
N ARG A 17 8.24 -28.76 -4.68
CA ARG A 17 8.31 -29.74 -5.77
C ARG A 17 6.90 -30.30 -5.99
N ILE A 18 6.29 -29.94 -7.12
CA ILE A 18 4.92 -30.36 -7.47
C ILE A 18 4.95 -31.79 -8.00
N ASN A 19 3.96 -32.60 -7.62
CA ASN A 19 3.81 -33.98 -8.11
C ASN A 19 3.63 -33.99 -9.65
N PRO A 20 4.39 -34.82 -10.40
CA PRO A 20 4.31 -34.87 -11.87
C PRO A 20 2.89 -35.08 -12.41
N SER A 21 2.05 -35.88 -11.74
CA SER A 21 0.67 -36.12 -12.15
C SER A 21 -0.21 -34.88 -11.98
N ALA A 22 0.03 -34.08 -10.93
CA ALA A 22 -0.65 -32.80 -10.74
C ALA A 22 -0.21 -31.78 -11.80
N MET A 23 1.08 -31.76 -12.16
CA MET A 23 1.59 -30.90 -13.23
C MET A 23 0.94 -31.20 -14.58
N LEU A 24 0.83 -32.49 -14.94
CA LEU A 24 0.15 -32.90 -16.18
C LEU A 24 -1.34 -32.54 -16.16
N GLY A 25 -2.02 -32.75 -15.02
CA GLY A 25 -3.41 -32.36 -14.84
C GLY A 25 -3.63 -30.84 -15.00
N HIS A 26 -2.76 -30.02 -14.42
CA HIS A 26 -2.81 -28.57 -14.60
C HIS A 26 -2.48 -28.13 -16.02
N ALA A 27 -1.52 -28.79 -16.71
CA ALA A 27 -1.21 -28.50 -18.10
C ALA A 27 -2.42 -28.78 -19.03
N LEU A 28 -3.09 -29.93 -18.86
CA LEU A 28 -4.31 -30.26 -19.60
C LEU A 28 -5.48 -29.33 -19.26
N ALA A 29 -5.59 -28.86 -18.01
CA ALA A 29 -6.60 -27.88 -17.62
C ALA A 29 -6.34 -26.50 -18.26
N LEU A 30 -5.07 -26.08 -18.31
CA LEU A 30 -4.62 -24.85 -18.96
C LEU A 30 -4.83 -24.85 -20.49
N GLU A 31 -4.93 -26.04 -21.11
CA GLU A 31 -5.32 -26.15 -22.51
C GLU A 31 -6.79 -25.80 -22.77
N LYS A 32 -7.66 -26.00 -21.76
CA LYS A 32 -9.11 -25.78 -21.87
C LYS A 32 -9.55 -24.44 -21.28
N THR A 33 -8.92 -24.01 -20.19
CA THR A 33 -9.31 -22.83 -19.42
C THR A 33 -8.09 -22.06 -18.97
N THR A 34 -8.15 -20.73 -19.01
CA THR A 34 -7.06 -19.87 -18.55
C THR A 34 -6.95 -19.91 -17.02
N ALA A 35 -5.74 -19.92 -16.49
CA ALA A 35 -5.54 -19.81 -15.04
C ALA A 35 -5.59 -18.35 -14.61
N LYS A 36 -6.41 -18.08 -13.61
CA LYS A 36 -6.61 -16.75 -13.01
C LYS A 36 -5.99 -16.74 -11.62
N TYR A 37 -5.03 -15.85 -11.39
CA TYR A 37 -4.36 -15.67 -10.11
C TYR A 37 -4.64 -14.27 -9.57
N PRO A 38 -5.40 -14.14 -8.46
CA PRO A 38 -5.54 -12.87 -7.76
C PRO A 38 -4.16 -12.42 -7.27
N ILE A 39 -3.79 -11.19 -7.58
CA ILE A 39 -2.56 -10.57 -7.10
C ILE A 39 -2.89 -9.18 -6.57
N LYS A 40 -2.46 -8.89 -5.35
CA LYS A 40 -2.57 -7.56 -4.78
C LYS A 40 -1.41 -6.72 -5.28
N ARG A 41 -1.72 -5.61 -5.93
CA ARG A 41 -0.72 -4.61 -6.34
C ARG A 41 -0.74 -3.46 -5.35
N VAL A 42 0.43 -3.13 -4.83
CA VAL A 42 0.64 -1.97 -3.96
C VAL A 42 1.23 -0.83 -4.77
N VAL A 43 0.72 0.37 -4.57
CA VAL A 43 1.29 1.62 -5.10
C VAL A 43 1.43 2.61 -3.96
N VAL A 44 2.61 3.21 -3.83
CA VAL A 44 2.83 4.30 -2.88
C VAL A 44 2.87 5.62 -3.65
N LYS A 45 2.06 6.59 -3.22
CA LYS A 45 2.10 7.98 -3.70
C LYS A 45 2.40 8.90 -2.54
N GLN A 46 3.05 10.01 -2.81
CA GLN A 46 3.34 11.02 -1.80
C GLN A 46 2.86 12.39 -2.23
N HIS A 47 2.52 13.22 -1.27
CA HIS A 47 2.15 14.61 -1.50
C HIS A 47 2.72 15.50 -0.40
N THR A 48 3.46 16.52 -0.79
CA THR A 48 4.00 17.50 0.15
C THR A 48 2.98 18.60 0.40
N ILE A 49 2.70 18.86 1.67
CA ILE A 49 1.86 19.97 2.12
C ILE A 49 2.78 21.02 2.75
N GLY A 50 2.68 22.26 2.28
CA GLY A 50 3.47 23.37 2.78
C GLY A 50 3.07 23.80 4.19
N LYS A 51 3.93 24.61 4.80
CA LYS A 51 3.65 25.30 6.08
C LYS A 51 2.43 26.21 5.94
N ARG A 52 1.76 26.48 7.06
CA ARG A 52 0.62 27.40 7.20
C ARG A 52 -0.61 27.01 6.38
N VAL A 53 -0.73 25.74 6.01
CA VAL A 53 -1.93 25.19 5.36
C VAL A 53 -2.85 24.63 6.44
N SER A 54 -4.12 25.00 6.40
CA SER A 54 -5.17 24.50 7.31
C SER A 54 -6.10 23.49 6.64
N SER A 55 -6.17 23.46 5.30
CA SER A 55 -6.89 22.44 4.56
C SER A 55 -6.27 22.18 3.18
N LYS A 56 -6.37 20.93 2.73
CA LYS A 56 -5.89 20.50 1.42
C LYS A 56 -6.75 19.38 0.87
N VAL A 57 -7.19 19.52 -0.37
CA VAL A 57 -7.80 18.41 -1.13
C VAL A 57 -6.75 17.88 -2.09
N ILE A 58 -6.50 16.57 -2.01
CA ILE A 58 -5.59 15.84 -2.89
C ILE A 58 -6.47 14.98 -3.78
N THR A 59 -6.52 15.33 -5.06
CA THR A 59 -7.36 14.64 -6.05
C THR A 59 -6.57 13.57 -6.78
N ASN A 60 -7.26 12.57 -7.31
CA ASN A 60 -6.68 11.54 -8.17
C ASN A 60 -5.60 10.68 -7.50
N ILE A 61 -5.78 10.35 -6.21
CA ILE A 61 -4.83 9.46 -5.53
C ILE A 61 -4.91 8.03 -6.08
N SER A 62 -6.10 7.54 -6.47
CA SER A 62 -6.26 6.31 -7.24
C SER A 62 -6.77 6.62 -8.63
N SER A 63 -5.90 6.59 -9.63
CA SER A 63 -6.27 6.80 -11.03
C SER A 63 -6.59 5.46 -11.68
N THR A 64 -7.74 5.33 -12.33
CA THR A 64 -8.20 4.20 -13.18
C THR A 64 -8.67 2.91 -12.48
N SER A 65 -8.33 2.66 -11.23
CA SER A 65 -8.88 1.57 -10.43
C SER A 65 -9.19 2.06 -9.02
N LEU A 66 -10.27 1.59 -8.42
CA LEU A 66 -10.56 1.86 -7.01
C LEU A 66 -9.63 0.99 -6.15
N THR A 67 -9.07 1.59 -5.12
CA THR A 67 -8.26 0.86 -4.14
C THR A 67 -9.13 0.03 -3.24
N SER A 68 -8.65 -1.16 -2.89
CA SER A 68 -9.27 -2.03 -1.89
C SER A 68 -8.90 -1.59 -0.48
N ARG A 69 -7.72 -0.97 -0.32
CA ARG A 69 -7.27 -0.37 0.94
C ARG A 69 -6.43 0.87 0.67
N VAL A 70 -6.62 1.88 1.49
CA VAL A 70 -5.76 3.07 1.54
C VAL A 70 -5.22 3.26 2.94
N VAL A 71 -3.90 3.39 3.08
CA VAL A 71 -3.26 3.82 4.32
C VAL A 71 -2.62 5.18 4.08
N ILE A 72 -2.95 6.13 4.94
CA ILE A 72 -2.48 7.51 4.89
C ILE A 72 -1.54 7.71 6.08
N GLY A 73 -0.29 8.05 5.82
CA GLY A 73 0.69 8.38 6.85
C GLY A 73 1.15 9.82 6.72
N PHE A 74 1.30 10.49 7.86
CA PHE A 74 1.86 11.83 7.92
C PHE A 74 3.29 11.76 8.46
N VAL A 75 4.23 12.35 7.73
CA VAL A 75 5.64 12.43 8.13
C VAL A 75 6.14 13.86 7.97
N ARG A 76 7.13 14.28 8.79
CA ARG A 76 7.80 15.57 8.57
C ARG A 76 8.59 15.52 7.27
N ASN A 77 8.67 16.63 6.54
CA ASN A 77 9.47 16.69 5.32
C ASN A 77 10.96 16.36 5.59
N SER A 78 11.52 16.82 6.71
CA SER A 78 12.89 16.47 7.14
C SER A 78 13.11 14.98 7.35
N ALA A 79 12.08 14.27 7.84
CA ALA A 79 12.11 12.83 8.06
C ALA A 79 12.05 12.05 6.74
N TYR A 80 11.24 12.55 5.80
CA TYR A 80 11.05 11.95 4.47
C TYR A 80 12.32 12.01 3.63
N ASP A 81 13.01 13.15 3.61
CA ASP A 81 14.24 13.34 2.83
C ASP A 81 15.48 12.69 3.48
N GLY A 82 15.34 12.19 4.72
CA GLY A 82 16.40 11.57 5.49
C GLY A 82 17.33 12.62 6.10
N PRO A 83 17.33 12.82 7.42
CA PRO A 83 18.29 13.73 8.02
C PRO A 83 19.70 13.13 7.91
N VAL A 84 20.67 13.93 7.44
CA VAL A 84 22.08 13.53 7.25
C VAL A 84 22.71 12.88 8.50
N PHE A 85 22.13 13.10 9.68
CA PHE A 85 22.60 12.58 10.97
C PHE A 85 21.55 11.79 11.77
N ALA A 86 20.34 11.54 11.25
CA ALA A 86 19.31 10.86 12.04
C ALA A 86 19.26 9.35 11.78
N THR A 87 19.29 8.59 12.86
CA THR A 87 19.26 7.13 12.90
C THR A 87 17.84 6.60 13.13
N GLY A 88 16.83 7.13 12.41
CA GLY A 88 15.44 6.67 12.55
C GLY A 88 14.40 7.44 11.71
N ASN A 89 13.14 7.00 11.76
CA ASN A 89 12.01 7.57 11.01
C ASN A 89 11.51 8.93 11.56
N ASP A 90 12.19 9.51 12.55
CA ASP A 90 11.92 10.84 13.14
C ASP A 90 10.45 11.08 13.57
N ILE A 91 9.73 10.00 13.90
CA ILE A 91 8.42 10.03 14.55
C ILE A 91 8.60 9.51 15.97
N SER A 92 8.51 10.40 16.95
CA SER A 92 8.56 10.02 18.36
C SER A 92 7.20 9.47 18.83
N ARG A 93 7.18 8.79 19.98
CA ARG A 93 5.92 8.32 20.58
C ARG A 93 5.02 9.49 20.97
N GLU A 94 5.61 10.63 21.34
CA GLU A 94 4.89 11.86 21.65
C GLU A 94 4.30 12.54 20.41
N ASP A 95 4.83 12.26 19.22
CA ASP A 95 4.34 12.79 17.94
C ASP A 95 3.12 12.03 17.41
N TYR A 96 2.96 10.77 17.80
CA TYR A 96 1.83 9.92 17.40
C TYR A 96 0.46 10.52 17.76
N PRO A 97 0.20 11.01 19.00
CA PRO A 97 -1.06 11.69 19.33
C PRO A 97 -1.18 13.08 18.69
N LYS A 98 -0.09 13.67 18.18
CA LYS A 98 -0.07 15.00 17.55
C LYS A 98 -0.36 14.96 16.05
N GLY A 99 -0.76 13.81 15.51
CA GLY A 99 -1.19 13.66 14.11
C GLY A 99 -0.15 13.03 13.19
N TYR A 100 1.05 12.68 13.67
CA TYR A 100 2.03 11.87 12.94
C TYR A 100 1.68 10.37 13.07
N SER A 101 0.47 10.01 12.63
CA SER A 101 -0.10 8.67 12.75
C SER A 101 -0.49 8.09 11.40
N LEU A 102 -0.67 6.76 11.36
CA LEU A 102 -1.18 6.04 10.20
C LEU A 102 -2.71 5.90 10.30
N PHE A 103 -3.40 6.29 9.25
CA PHE A 103 -4.84 6.11 9.10
C PHE A 103 -5.09 5.09 7.99
N ALA A 104 -5.55 3.90 8.37
CA ALA A 104 -5.89 2.84 7.42
C ALA A 104 -7.41 2.80 7.22
N PHE A 105 -7.83 2.85 5.96
CA PHE A 105 -9.22 2.68 5.55
C PHE A 105 -9.32 1.45 4.65
N ASP A 106 -10.16 0.51 5.06
CA ASP A 106 -10.52 -0.64 4.24
C ASP A 106 -11.74 -0.27 3.38
N LEU A 107 -11.58 -0.37 2.06
CA LEU A 107 -12.61 -0.05 1.07
C LEU A 107 -13.18 -1.32 0.43
N THR A 108 -12.79 -2.50 0.91
CA THR A 108 -13.38 -3.77 0.47
C THR A 108 -14.88 -3.80 0.79
N PRO A 109 -15.72 -4.27 -0.14
CA PRO A 109 -17.19 -4.23 0.00
C PRO A 109 -17.72 -5.10 1.14
N ASP A 110 -16.94 -6.07 1.60
CA ASP A 110 -17.26 -7.02 2.66
C ASP A 110 -16.41 -6.81 3.93
N LEU A 111 -15.53 -5.79 3.94
CA LEU A 111 -14.61 -5.48 5.04
C LEU A 111 -13.76 -6.70 5.47
N CYS A 112 -13.58 -7.67 4.58
CA CYS A 112 -12.94 -8.95 4.87
C CYS A 112 -11.81 -9.18 3.88
N SER A 113 -10.63 -9.53 4.39
CA SER A 113 -9.44 -9.76 3.56
C SER A 113 -9.40 -11.17 2.96
N CYS A 114 -10.55 -11.84 2.78
CA CYS A 114 -10.60 -13.21 2.28
C CYS A 114 -10.30 -13.25 0.78
N ASP A 115 -9.72 -14.37 0.30
CA ASP A 115 -9.36 -14.60 -1.12
C ASP A 115 -10.61 -14.79 -1.99
N GLN A 116 -11.40 -13.74 -2.12
CA GLN A 116 -12.58 -13.69 -2.98
C GLN A 116 -12.28 -12.83 -4.22
N PHE A 117 -12.76 -13.29 -5.38
CA PHE A 117 -12.64 -12.53 -6.61
C PHE A 117 -13.61 -11.33 -6.56
N TYR A 118 -13.12 -10.17 -6.17
CA TYR A 118 -13.90 -8.94 -6.31
C TYR A 118 -13.84 -8.44 -7.75
N VAL A 119 -14.97 -7.92 -8.23
CA VAL A 119 -14.99 -7.15 -9.47
C VAL A 119 -14.15 -5.90 -9.25
N ILE A 120 -13.10 -5.73 -10.07
CA ILE A 120 -12.28 -4.51 -10.05
C ILE A 120 -13.18 -3.34 -10.41
N LYS A 121 -13.42 -2.46 -9.44
CA LYS A 121 -14.22 -1.26 -9.64
C LYS A 121 -13.32 -0.16 -10.18
N THR A 122 -13.80 0.55 -11.19
CA THR A 122 -13.16 1.80 -11.65
C THR A 122 -13.69 2.95 -10.82
N GLY A 123 -12.80 3.74 -10.23
CA GLY A 123 -13.19 4.89 -9.43
C GLY A 123 -12.01 5.81 -9.20
N ASN A 124 -12.32 7.09 -8.97
CA ASN A 124 -11.35 8.04 -8.48
C ASN A 124 -11.49 8.16 -6.96
N LEU A 125 -10.37 8.27 -6.26
CA LEU A 125 -10.32 8.57 -4.84
C LEU A 125 -9.67 9.94 -4.65
N ASP A 126 -10.40 10.82 -3.98
CA ASP A 126 -9.95 12.13 -3.55
C ASP A 126 -9.92 12.16 -2.02
N VAL A 127 -8.88 12.75 -1.46
CA VAL A 127 -8.71 12.86 0.00
C VAL A 127 -8.74 14.32 0.40
N GLY A 128 -9.74 14.68 1.20
CA GLY A 128 -9.83 15.98 1.86
C GLY A 128 -9.19 15.91 3.24
N LEU A 129 -8.24 16.80 3.49
CA LEU A 129 -7.57 16.95 4.78
C LEU A 129 -7.91 18.33 5.35
N THR A 130 -8.37 18.37 6.59
CA THR A 130 -8.59 19.59 7.35
C THR A 130 -7.87 19.45 8.68
N PHE A 131 -7.00 20.41 8.98
CA PHE A 131 -6.20 20.45 10.20
C PHE A 131 -6.88 21.38 11.22
N ALA A 132 -6.78 21.04 12.51
CA ALA A 132 -7.35 21.86 13.57
C ALA A 132 -6.66 23.23 13.64
N ASP A 133 -5.33 23.23 13.54
CA ASP A 133 -4.49 24.41 13.44
C ASP A 133 -3.71 24.42 12.12
N SER A 134 -3.24 25.59 11.72
CA SER A 134 -2.38 25.70 10.52
C SER A 134 -1.04 25.01 10.78
N LEU A 135 -0.56 24.23 9.82
CA LEU A 135 0.68 23.45 9.97
C LEU A 135 1.90 24.36 10.26
N ASP A 136 2.61 24.10 11.35
CA ASP A 136 3.85 24.84 11.68
C ASP A 136 4.99 24.51 10.71
N ASP A 137 5.09 23.23 10.33
CA ASP A 137 6.10 22.70 9.43
C ASP A 137 5.49 22.00 8.21
N SER A 138 6.28 21.91 7.14
CA SER A 138 5.86 21.22 5.93
C SER A 138 5.90 19.72 6.17
N ILE A 139 4.82 19.05 5.83
CA ILE A 139 4.66 17.61 6.02
C ILE A 139 4.57 16.91 4.66
N VAL A 140 4.99 15.66 4.62
CA VAL A 140 4.76 14.77 3.50
C VAL A 140 3.69 13.78 3.91
N VAL A 141 2.64 13.68 3.10
CA VAL A 141 1.58 12.69 3.24
C VAL A 141 1.89 11.53 2.31
N ILE A 142 1.97 10.34 2.87
CA ILE A 142 2.23 9.09 2.14
C ILE A 142 0.92 8.33 2.03
N PHE A 143 0.52 8.01 0.81
CA PHE A 143 -0.62 7.17 0.47
C PHE A 143 -0.11 5.80 0.04
N TYR A 144 -0.39 4.79 0.84
CA TYR A 144 -0.21 3.40 0.49
C TYR A 144 -1.54 2.86 -0.03
N LEU A 145 -1.56 2.47 -1.30
CA LEU A 145 -2.77 2.10 -2.04
C LEU A 145 -2.66 0.64 -2.45
N GLU A 146 -3.55 -0.20 -1.95
CA GLU A 146 -3.69 -1.58 -2.39
C GLU A 146 -4.78 -1.69 -3.47
N TYR A 147 -4.49 -2.44 -4.52
CA TYR A 147 -5.41 -2.74 -5.60
C TYR A 147 -5.52 -4.24 -5.79
N ASP A 148 -6.73 -4.73 -5.97
CA ASP A 148 -6.95 -6.08 -6.48
C ASP A 148 -6.65 -6.12 -7.97
N ASN A 149 -5.80 -7.05 -8.38
CA ASN A 149 -5.46 -7.30 -9.76
C ASN A 149 -5.58 -8.79 -10.06
N LEU A 150 -5.83 -9.13 -11.32
CA LEU A 150 -6.00 -10.51 -11.76
C LEU A 150 -4.98 -10.81 -12.85
N LEU A 151 -4.05 -11.72 -12.55
CA LEU A 151 -3.12 -12.24 -13.54
C LEU A 151 -3.77 -13.42 -14.27
N GLU A 152 -3.92 -13.31 -15.58
CA GLU A 152 -4.41 -14.40 -16.43
C GLU A 152 -3.27 -15.00 -17.24
N ILE A 153 -3.04 -16.31 -17.08
CA ILE A 153 -2.07 -17.04 -17.90
C ILE A 153 -2.81 -17.64 -19.10
N ASN A 154 -2.49 -17.12 -20.28
CA ASN A 154 -3.00 -17.59 -21.57
C ASN A 154 -1.99 -18.53 -22.25
N LYS A 155 -2.48 -19.41 -23.13
CA LYS A 155 -1.71 -20.43 -23.87
C LYS A 155 -0.67 -19.89 -24.88
N LYS A 156 -0.22 -18.64 -24.80
CA LYS A 156 0.74 -18.09 -25.79
C LYS A 156 2.18 -18.38 -25.40
N PHE A 157 2.62 -19.62 -25.62
CA PHE A 157 3.97 -20.00 -26.06
C PHE A 157 3.86 -21.19 -27.01
#